data_AF-A0AAX4KEI8-F1
#
_entry.id   AF-A0AAX4KEI8-F1
#
_cell.length_a   1.000
_cell.length_b   1.000
_cell.length_c   1.000
_cell.angle_alpha   90.00
_cell.angle_beta   90.00
_cell.angle_gamma   90.00
#
_symmetry.space_group_name_H-M   'P 1'
#
loop_
_entity.id
_entity.type
_entity.pdbx_description
1 polymer ?
#
loop_
_entity_poly.entity_id
_entity_poly.type
_entity_poly.pdbx_seq_one_letter_code
_entity_poly.pdbx_strand_id
1 'polypeptide(L)'
;MSKNTGECCPPQSTSNPSKPNVPHPVSDPTGYEYKGRFESVGDYKKVYVTGSDDAKHALVVIYDIFGFWDTTIRGKPFPKDQDGNKEELKKFFAGTVSILGYCWGGKLALLSLTSGTPFCCGAVIHPAMIAPEDGENLTVPFGFYPSMIEEAIKSKPFASKSDYHLYDTVHHGWAAARADLKDPENLKQYEDVYQRTADYFARVKC
;
A
#
# COMPACT_ATOMS: atom_id res chain seq x y z
N MET A 1 -25.01 4.70 -25.09
CA MET A 1 -24.98 3.47 -24.26
C MET A 1 -23.57 2.91 -24.34
N SER A 2 -22.71 3.25 -23.38
CA SER A 2 -21.30 2.86 -23.37
C SER A 2 -21.18 1.42 -22.87
N LYS A 3 -20.57 0.55 -23.66
CA LYS A 3 -20.32 -0.85 -23.30
C LYS A 3 -19.16 -0.90 -22.32
N ASN A 4 -19.46 -1.28 -21.09
CA ASN A 4 -18.50 -1.62 -20.05
C ASN A 4 -17.78 -2.92 -20.46
N THR A 5 -16.52 -2.82 -20.88
CA THR A 5 -15.68 -3.98 -21.18
C THR A 5 -14.77 -4.21 -19.99
N GLY A 6 -15.14 -5.18 -19.15
CA GLY A 6 -14.42 -5.56 -17.94
C GLY A 6 -13.11 -6.29 -18.22
N GLU A 7 -12.18 -5.65 -18.93
CA GLU A 7 -10.83 -6.17 -19.14
C GLU A 7 -9.85 -5.44 -18.22
N CYS A 8 -9.45 -6.13 -17.13
CA CYS A 8 -8.49 -5.66 -16.11
C CYS A 8 -7.06 -5.43 -16.64
N CYS A 9 -6.76 -5.82 -17.87
CA CYS A 9 -5.48 -5.67 -18.58
C CYS A 9 -5.74 -5.94 -20.08
N PRO A 10 -4.92 -5.42 -21.03
CA PRO A 10 -5.02 -5.83 -22.42
C PRO A 10 -4.97 -7.36 -22.51
N PRO A 11 -5.75 -7.99 -23.42
CA PRO A 11 -5.79 -9.44 -23.55
C PRO A 11 -4.37 -9.98 -23.67
N GLN A 12 -4.01 -10.94 -22.81
CA GLN A 12 -2.73 -11.63 -22.89
C GLN A 12 -2.73 -12.46 -24.17
N SER A 13 -2.12 -11.88 -25.21
CA SER A 13 -1.76 -12.60 -26.41
C SER A 13 -0.87 -13.80 -26.05
N THR A 14 -1.13 -14.96 -26.66
CA THR A 14 -0.26 -16.14 -26.63
C THR A 14 1.04 -15.93 -27.41
N SER A 15 1.20 -14.78 -28.07
CA SER A 15 2.48 -14.28 -28.55
C SER A 15 3.04 -13.27 -27.55
N ASN A 16 4.32 -13.39 -27.19
CA ASN A 16 5.06 -12.43 -26.36
C ASN A 16 4.63 -10.99 -26.70
N PRO A 17 3.77 -10.35 -25.87
CA PRO A 17 3.27 -9.03 -26.21
C PRO A 17 4.45 -8.07 -26.18
N SER A 18 4.58 -7.26 -27.22
CA SER A 18 5.49 -6.12 -27.22
C SER A 18 5.32 -5.35 -25.91
N LYS A 19 6.44 -5.02 -25.24
CA LYS A 19 6.48 -4.32 -23.95
C LYS A 19 5.34 -3.31 -23.88
N PRO A 20 4.40 -3.42 -22.91
CA PRO A 20 3.26 -2.52 -22.84
C PRO A 20 3.79 -1.08 -22.84
N ASN A 21 3.22 -0.26 -23.71
CA ASN A 21 3.57 1.16 -23.83
C ASN A 21 2.93 1.91 -22.65
N VAL A 22 3.43 1.64 -21.45
CA VAL A 22 2.99 2.31 -20.22
C VAL A 22 3.71 3.66 -20.20
N PRO A 23 2.98 4.80 -20.23
CA PRO A 23 3.60 6.11 -20.10
C PRO A 23 4.51 6.12 -18.87
N HIS A 24 5.68 6.73 -19.00
CA HIS A 24 6.54 6.96 -17.85
C HIS A 24 5.78 7.74 -16.77
N PRO A 25 6.10 7.50 -15.48
CA PRO A 25 5.45 8.18 -14.37
C PRO A 25 5.31 9.69 -14.59
N VAL A 26 4.11 10.20 -14.32
CA VAL A 26 3.69 11.59 -14.62
C VAL A 26 4.09 12.55 -13.51
N SER A 27 4.67 12.05 -12.41
CA SER A 27 5.08 12.90 -11.30
C SER A 27 6.37 13.64 -11.65
N ASP A 28 6.24 14.93 -11.98
CA ASP A 28 7.36 15.85 -11.99
C ASP A 28 8.09 15.77 -10.63
N PRO A 29 9.44 15.91 -10.59
CA PRO A 29 10.18 16.00 -9.33
C PRO A 29 9.55 17.07 -8.45
N THR A 30 9.08 16.66 -7.28
CA THR A 30 8.24 17.53 -6.45
C THR A 30 9.06 18.51 -5.62
N GLY A 31 10.40 18.40 -5.69
CA GLY A 31 11.33 19.08 -4.80
C GLY A 31 11.30 18.55 -3.37
N TYR A 32 10.68 17.38 -3.14
CA TYR A 32 10.60 16.78 -1.81
C TYR A 32 11.97 16.32 -1.35
N GLU A 33 12.40 16.81 -0.19
CA GLU A 33 13.60 16.32 0.48
C GLU A 33 13.26 15.04 1.25
N TYR A 34 13.95 13.94 0.92
CA TYR A 34 13.80 12.69 1.64
C TYR A 34 14.17 12.86 3.12
N LYS A 35 13.31 12.35 3.99
CA LYS A 35 13.46 12.46 5.46
C LYS A 35 14.11 11.23 6.09
N GLY A 36 14.38 10.22 5.28
CA GLY A 36 15.01 8.97 5.66
C GLY A 36 16.37 8.79 5.01
N ARG A 37 16.84 7.54 5.01
CA ARG A 37 18.14 7.13 4.48
C ARG A 37 18.00 5.86 3.66
N PHE A 38 18.95 5.64 2.74
CA PHE A 38 19.10 4.34 2.09
C PHE A 38 20.12 3.51 2.86
N GLU A 39 19.76 2.28 3.20
CA GLU A 39 20.65 1.32 3.86
C GLU A 39 20.39 -0.12 3.38
N SER A 40 21.24 -1.05 3.82
CA SER A 40 21.05 -2.47 3.57
C SER A 40 20.26 -3.11 4.71
N VAL A 41 19.26 -3.92 4.39
CA VAL A 41 18.44 -4.67 5.37
C VAL A 41 18.35 -6.12 4.93
N GLY A 42 18.89 -7.04 5.74
CA GLY A 42 19.03 -8.45 5.35
C GLY A 42 19.84 -8.58 4.05
N ASP A 43 19.29 -9.31 3.08
CA ASP A 43 19.90 -9.49 1.75
C ASP A 43 19.60 -8.34 0.76
N TYR A 44 18.74 -7.39 1.15
CA TYR A 44 18.40 -6.24 0.31
C TYR A 44 19.44 -5.14 0.46
N LYS A 45 20.17 -4.86 -0.63
CA LYS A 45 21.28 -3.89 -0.66
C LYS A 45 20.86 -2.42 -0.64
N LYS A 46 19.59 -2.13 -0.92
CA LYS A 46 19.08 -0.75 -1.00
C LYS A 46 17.62 -0.70 -0.56
N VAL A 47 17.41 -0.32 0.69
CA VAL A 47 16.11 -0.12 1.33
C VAL A 47 16.05 1.31 1.82
N TYR A 48 14.94 2.01 1.53
CA TYR A 48 14.68 3.32 2.11
C TYR A 48 14.07 3.15 3.50
N VAL A 49 14.73 3.67 4.53
CA VAL A 49 14.33 3.57 5.93
C VAL A 49 14.07 4.97 6.47
N THR A 50 12.91 5.15 7.10
CA THR A 50 12.47 6.42 7.69
C THR A 50 11.66 6.15 8.96
N GLY A 51 11.73 7.05 9.93
CA GLY A 51 11.13 6.88 11.26
C GLY A 51 12.18 6.88 12.37
N SER A 52 11.74 6.68 13.61
CA SER A 52 12.64 6.59 14.77
C SER A 52 13.36 5.24 14.77
N ASP A 53 14.66 5.23 15.08
CA ASP A 53 15.41 3.98 15.28
C ASP A 53 14.94 3.21 16.54
N ASP A 54 14.23 3.89 17.46
CA ASP A 54 13.59 3.29 18.64
C ASP A 54 12.14 2.85 18.36
N ALA A 55 11.70 2.87 17.09
CA ALA A 55 10.35 2.42 16.71
C ALA A 55 10.14 0.94 17.04
N LYS A 56 8.94 0.62 17.52
CA LYS A 56 8.57 -0.72 18.00
C LYS A 56 7.63 -1.48 17.08
N HIS A 57 7.21 -0.82 16.01
CA HIS A 57 6.41 -1.36 14.92
C HIS A 57 7.10 -0.96 13.62
N ALA A 58 7.44 -1.94 12.78
CA ALA A 58 7.95 -1.69 11.44
C ALA A 58 6.85 -1.84 10.39
N LEU A 59 6.75 -0.90 9.45
CA LEU A 59 5.93 -1.03 8.26
C LEU A 59 6.83 -1.33 7.06
N VAL A 60 6.71 -2.52 6.49
CA VAL A 60 7.40 -2.91 5.25
C VAL A 60 6.55 -2.44 4.07
N VAL A 61 7.13 -1.62 3.21
CA VAL A 61 6.45 -1.11 2.01
C VAL A 61 6.98 -1.79 0.76
N ILE A 62 6.11 -2.47 0.02
CA ILE A 62 6.38 -3.04 -1.30
C ILE A 62 5.88 -2.06 -2.36
N TYR A 63 6.82 -1.42 -3.04
CA TYR A 63 6.56 -0.42 -4.09
C TYR A 63 5.81 -1.02 -5.27
N ASP A 64 5.27 -0.13 -6.10
CA ASP A 64 4.81 -0.50 -7.43
C ASP A 64 6.01 -0.85 -8.35
N ILE A 65 5.70 -1.32 -9.55
CA ILE A 65 6.70 -1.76 -10.54
C ILE A 65 7.68 -0.65 -10.99
N PHE A 66 7.40 0.61 -10.65
CA PHE A 66 8.23 1.75 -11.02
C PHE A 66 9.25 2.12 -9.94
N GLY A 67 9.20 1.47 -8.76
CA GLY A 67 10.22 1.57 -7.71
C GLY A 67 10.07 2.81 -6.83
N PHE A 68 11.20 3.43 -6.46
CA PHE A 68 11.23 4.58 -5.55
C PHE A 68 10.75 5.85 -6.27
N TRP A 69 9.60 6.38 -5.83
CA TRP A 69 9.03 7.64 -6.29
C TRP A 69 8.70 8.54 -5.11
N ASP A 70 8.83 9.86 -5.31
CA ASP A 70 8.56 10.87 -4.29
C ASP A 70 7.17 10.71 -3.68
N THR A 71 6.17 10.46 -4.50
CA THR A 71 4.79 10.22 -4.07
C THR A 71 4.70 9.03 -3.11
N THR A 72 5.36 7.91 -3.40
CA THR A 72 5.38 6.76 -2.47
C THR A 72 6.15 7.04 -1.16
N ILE A 73 7.15 7.93 -1.19
CA ILE A 73 8.02 8.25 -0.04
C ILE A 73 7.47 9.41 0.82
N ARG A 74 6.52 10.18 0.30
CA ARG A 74 5.88 11.33 0.97
C ARG A 74 4.85 10.89 2.02
N GLY A 75 5.33 10.43 3.18
CA GLY A 75 4.54 10.35 4.41
C GLY A 75 4.72 11.60 5.28
N LYS A 76 3.67 12.08 5.94
CA LYS A 76 3.88 13.04 7.05
C LYS A 76 4.63 12.27 8.16
N PRO A 77 5.86 12.69 8.56
CA PRO A 77 6.46 12.14 9.76
C PRO A 77 5.52 12.42 10.94
N PHE A 78 5.51 11.50 11.91
CA PHE A 78 4.81 11.71 13.17
C PHE A 78 5.19 13.08 13.77
N PRO A 79 4.24 13.83 14.36
CA PRO A 79 4.53 15.16 14.90
C PRO A 79 5.65 15.09 15.95
N LYS A 80 6.70 15.90 15.76
CA LYS A 80 7.88 15.95 16.64
C LYS A 80 7.54 16.26 18.10
N ASP A 81 6.42 16.93 18.33
CA ASP A 81 5.89 17.35 19.63
C ASP A 81 5.14 16.25 20.40
N GLN A 82 4.82 15.13 19.75
CA GLN A 82 4.23 13.94 20.40
C GLN A 82 5.22 12.78 20.52
N ASP A 83 6.43 12.95 19.99
CA ASP A 83 7.55 12.02 20.12
C ASP A 83 8.11 12.08 21.56
N GLY A 84 7.64 11.20 22.45
CA GLY A 84 8.20 11.10 23.81
C GLY A 84 7.26 10.73 24.95
N ASN A 85 5.95 10.53 24.75
CA ASN A 85 5.06 10.06 25.83
C ASN A 85 5.24 8.57 26.13
N LYS A 86 6.30 8.26 26.90
CA LYS A 86 6.76 6.90 27.17
C LYS A 86 5.73 6.02 27.90
N GLU A 87 4.74 6.56 28.63
CA GLU A 87 3.75 5.75 29.37
C GLU A 87 2.53 5.33 28.56
N GLU A 88 2.12 6.15 27.59
CA GLU A 88 1.01 5.81 26.69
C GLU A 88 1.47 4.81 25.63
N LEU A 89 2.70 4.98 25.17
CA LEU A 89 3.39 4.03 24.32
C LEU A 89 3.58 2.68 25.06
N LYS A 90 3.89 2.68 26.38
CA LYS A 90 4.02 1.51 27.33
C LYS A 90 2.96 0.42 27.24
N LYS A 91 1.79 0.71 26.70
CA LYS A 91 0.64 -0.20 26.67
C LYS A 91 0.55 -1.08 25.40
N PHE A 92 1.45 -0.92 24.42
CA PHE A 92 1.35 -1.54 23.09
C PHE A 92 2.58 -2.37 22.65
N PHE A 93 3.41 -2.91 23.57
CA PHE A 93 4.73 -3.47 23.22
C PHE A 93 4.87 -4.99 23.23
N ALA A 94 5.15 -5.56 22.05
CA ALA A 94 6.14 -6.59 21.74
C ALA A 94 6.32 -6.56 20.20
N GLY A 95 7.53 -6.64 19.65
CA GLY A 95 7.83 -6.21 18.27
C GLY A 95 6.91 -6.79 17.18
N THR A 96 6.29 -5.90 16.42
CA THR A 96 5.30 -6.21 15.37
C THR A 96 5.72 -5.64 14.03
N VAL A 97 5.44 -6.38 12.96
CA VAL A 97 5.69 -5.94 11.58
C VAL A 97 4.37 -5.95 10.83
N SER A 98 4.10 -4.91 10.07
CA SER A 98 3.00 -4.85 9.10
C SER A 98 3.54 -4.68 7.69
N ILE A 99 2.72 -4.95 6.69
CA ILE A 99 3.09 -4.81 5.28
C ILE A 99 2.10 -3.92 4.53
N LEU A 100 2.60 -3.04 3.68
CA LEU A 100 1.83 -2.21 2.76
C LEU A 100 2.31 -2.48 1.33
N GLY A 101 1.40 -2.70 0.39
CA GLY A 101 1.76 -2.95 -1.00
C GLY A 101 0.97 -2.08 -1.99
N TYR A 102 1.65 -1.65 -3.06
CA TYR A 102 1.06 -0.89 -4.15
C TYR A 102 1.06 -1.69 -5.45
N CYS A 103 -0.01 -1.66 -6.25
CA CYS A 103 -0.05 -2.34 -7.56
C CYS A 103 0.33 -3.83 -7.45
N TRP A 104 1.34 -4.30 -8.17
CA TRP A 104 1.86 -5.66 -8.07
C TRP A 104 2.47 -5.95 -6.68
N GLY A 105 3.08 -4.94 -6.05
CA GLY A 105 3.47 -5.00 -4.64
C GLY A 105 2.29 -5.22 -3.70
N GLY A 106 1.10 -4.73 -4.07
CA GLY A 106 -0.17 -5.02 -3.40
C GLY A 106 -0.52 -6.51 -3.43
N LYS A 107 -0.37 -7.17 -4.59
CA LYS A 107 -0.55 -8.63 -4.69
C LYS A 107 0.43 -9.38 -3.81
N LEU A 108 1.72 -9.01 -3.86
CA LEU A 108 2.74 -9.65 -3.03
C LEU A 108 2.46 -9.47 -1.53
N ALA A 109 2.03 -8.26 -1.13
CA ALA A 109 1.62 -7.99 0.23
C ALA A 109 0.45 -8.86 0.64
N LEU A 110 -0.59 -8.98 -0.19
CA LEU A 110 -1.76 -9.82 0.08
C LEU A 110 -1.37 -11.30 0.25
N LEU A 111 -0.57 -11.85 -0.66
CA LEU A 111 -0.10 -13.25 -0.61
C LEU A 111 0.77 -13.54 0.63
N SER A 112 1.40 -12.50 1.18
CA SER A 112 2.23 -12.60 2.39
C SER A 112 1.42 -12.61 3.69
N LEU A 113 0.09 -12.41 3.65
CA LEU A 113 -0.81 -12.36 4.82
C LEU A 113 -1.51 -13.70 5.09
N THR A 114 -0.98 -14.78 4.53
CA THR A 114 -1.49 -16.14 4.69
C THR A 114 -0.87 -16.86 5.90
N SER A 115 -1.29 -18.10 6.16
CA SER A 115 -0.85 -18.87 7.33
C SER A 115 0.68 -18.91 7.50
N GLY A 116 1.16 -18.65 8.72
CA GLY A 116 2.58 -18.57 9.03
C GLY A 116 3.23 -17.21 8.71
N THR A 117 2.44 -16.21 8.32
CA THR A 117 2.92 -14.85 8.10
C THR A 117 3.60 -14.27 9.34
N PRO A 118 4.74 -13.54 9.17
CA PRO A 118 5.33 -12.76 10.25
C PRO A 118 4.59 -11.43 10.48
N PHE A 119 3.63 -11.08 9.60
CA PHE A 119 2.94 -9.81 9.65
C PHE A 119 1.69 -9.90 10.52
N CYS A 120 1.51 -8.93 11.42
CA CYS A 120 0.32 -8.86 12.25
C CYS A 120 -0.92 -8.35 11.49
N CYS A 121 -0.70 -7.55 10.45
CA CYS A 121 -1.72 -7.05 9.52
C CYS A 121 -1.05 -6.48 8.26
N GLY A 122 -1.84 -6.13 7.25
CA GLY A 122 -1.32 -5.44 6.09
C GLY A 122 -2.32 -4.53 5.40
N ALA A 123 -1.90 -3.79 4.39
CA ALA A 123 -2.80 -3.02 3.54
C ALA A 123 -2.33 -3.08 2.09
N VAL A 124 -3.28 -2.97 1.16
CA VAL A 124 -2.99 -2.93 -0.27
C VAL A 124 -3.73 -1.76 -0.90
N ILE A 125 -3.00 -0.99 -1.70
CA ILE A 125 -3.52 0.20 -2.38
C ILE A 125 -3.40 -0.02 -3.88
N HIS A 126 -4.52 0.16 -4.58
CA HIS A 126 -4.69 -0.11 -6.01
C HIS A 126 -3.99 -1.44 -6.42
N PRO A 127 -4.28 -2.58 -5.77
CA PRO A 127 -3.60 -3.83 -6.10
C PRO A 127 -3.82 -4.23 -7.57
N ALA A 128 -2.89 -5.01 -8.11
CA ALA A 128 -2.98 -5.53 -9.47
C ALA A 128 -3.06 -7.05 -9.45
N MET A 129 -3.83 -7.62 -10.38
CA MET A 129 -3.91 -9.07 -10.60
C MET A 129 -4.42 -9.86 -9.39
N ILE A 130 -5.31 -9.29 -8.57
CA ILE A 130 -5.93 -10.05 -7.48
C ILE A 130 -6.91 -11.05 -8.07
N ALA A 131 -6.71 -12.32 -7.73
CA ALA A 131 -7.67 -13.37 -8.02
C ALA A 131 -8.57 -13.59 -6.79
N PRO A 132 -9.83 -14.02 -6.97
CA PRO A 132 -10.70 -14.37 -5.84
C PRO A 132 -10.03 -15.30 -4.81
N GLU A 133 -9.22 -16.25 -5.28
CA GLU A 133 -8.51 -17.21 -4.42
C GLU A 133 -7.45 -16.56 -3.52
N ASP A 134 -6.88 -15.40 -3.92
CA ASP A 134 -5.86 -14.68 -3.14
C ASP A 134 -6.42 -14.23 -1.78
N GLY A 135 -7.75 -14.05 -1.68
CA GLY A 135 -8.44 -13.70 -0.44
C GLY A 135 -8.81 -14.89 0.46
N GLU A 136 -8.73 -16.12 -0.05
CA GLU A 136 -9.26 -17.29 0.66
C GLU A 136 -8.41 -17.70 1.87
N ASN A 137 -7.09 -17.57 1.75
CA ASN A 137 -6.13 -18.07 2.72
C ASN A 137 -5.57 -16.99 3.65
N LEU A 138 -6.13 -15.79 3.60
CA LEU A 138 -5.74 -14.70 4.49
C LEU A 138 -6.04 -15.09 5.95
N THR A 139 -5.06 -14.86 6.83
CA THR A 139 -5.14 -15.23 8.26
C THR A 139 -5.10 -14.03 9.20
N VAL A 140 -4.79 -12.85 8.68
CA VAL A 140 -4.67 -11.61 9.46
C VAL A 140 -5.53 -10.48 8.86
N PRO A 141 -5.90 -9.46 9.66
CA PRO A 141 -6.65 -8.31 9.15
C PRO A 141 -5.87 -7.60 8.05
N PHE A 142 -6.60 -6.98 7.10
CA PHE A 142 -5.97 -6.15 6.09
C PHE A 142 -6.84 -4.98 5.62
N GLY A 143 -6.20 -3.89 5.19
CA GLY A 143 -6.82 -2.79 4.46
C GLY A 143 -6.84 -3.07 2.96
N PHE A 144 -7.98 -2.91 2.30
CA PHE A 144 -8.14 -3.16 0.88
C PHE A 144 -8.71 -1.93 0.18
N TYR A 145 -7.86 -1.26 -0.59
CA TYR A 145 -8.14 0.05 -1.17
C TYR A 145 -8.01 0.01 -2.71
N PRO A 146 -8.90 -0.71 -3.40
CA PRO A 146 -8.85 -0.82 -4.85
C PRO A 146 -9.42 0.44 -5.52
N SER A 147 -9.02 0.69 -6.77
CA SER A 147 -9.63 1.73 -7.61
C SER A 147 -10.62 1.18 -8.64
N MET A 148 -10.90 -0.12 -8.57
CA MET A 148 -11.84 -0.86 -9.41
C MET A 148 -12.51 -1.93 -8.56
N ILE A 149 -13.73 -2.33 -8.91
CA ILE A 149 -14.49 -3.29 -8.10
C ILE A 149 -13.78 -4.65 -8.09
N GLU A 150 -13.43 -5.14 -6.91
CA GLU A 150 -12.94 -6.49 -6.69
C GLU A 150 -13.74 -7.15 -5.55
N GLU A 151 -14.56 -8.15 -5.88
CA GLU A 151 -15.45 -8.84 -4.94
C GLU A 151 -14.72 -9.99 -4.22
N ALA A 152 -13.98 -9.73 -3.13
CA ALA A 152 -13.24 -10.83 -2.46
C ALA A 152 -13.28 -10.92 -0.92
N ILE A 153 -13.94 -10.02 -0.15
CA ILE A 153 -13.58 -9.89 1.29
C ILE A 153 -14.77 -9.77 2.28
N LYS A 154 -15.88 -10.49 2.08
CA LYS A 154 -17.04 -10.39 3.01
C LYS A 154 -17.21 -11.51 4.04
N SER A 155 -16.42 -12.60 4.00
CA SER A 155 -16.74 -13.84 4.74
C SER A 155 -15.69 -14.35 5.74
N LYS A 156 -14.76 -13.50 6.24
CA LYS A 156 -13.63 -13.95 7.10
C LYS A 156 -13.77 -13.59 8.59
N PRO A 157 -13.19 -14.38 9.53
CA PRO A 157 -13.27 -14.10 10.98
C PRO A 157 -12.66 -12.76 11.42
N PHE A 158 -11.74 -12.20 10.64
CA PHE A 158 -11.11 -10.89 10.85
C PHE A 158 -11.72 -9.78 9.99
N ALA A 159 -12.83 -10.03 9.27
CA ALA A 159 -13.45 -9.05 8.37
C ALA A 159 -13.82 -7.75 9.10
N SER A 160 -14.23 -7.82 10.38
CA SER A 160 -14.53 -6.64 11.21
C SER A 160 -13.31 -5.81 11.61
N LYS A 161 -12.10 -6.37 11.50
CA LYS A 161 -10.82 -5.68 11.71
C LYS A 161 -10.18 -5.23 10.39
N SER A 162 -10.73 -5.68 9.27
CA SER A 162 -10.29 -5.28 7.94
C SER A 162 -10.98 -3.98 7.55
N ASP A 163 -10.39 -3.25 6.63
CA ASP A 163 -10.96 -2.00 6.12
C ASP A 163 -11.07 -2.07 4.60
N TYR A 164 -12.14 -1.51 4.05
CA TYR A 164 -12.42 -1.53 2.62
C TYR A 164 -12.92 -0.18 2.16
N HIS A 165 -12.30 0.35 1.11
CA HIS A 165 -12.80 1.52 0.41
C HIS A 165 -12.49 1.42 -1.07
N LEU A 166 -13.53 1.51 -1.90
CA LEU A 166 -13.39 1.54 -3.35
C LEU A 166 -13.19 2.99 -3.81
N TYR A 167 -12.07 3.24 -4.49
CA TYR A 167 -11.71 4.53 -5.07
C TYR A 167 -12.02 4.54 -6.58
N ASP A 168 -13.31 4.51 -6.93
CA ASP A 168 -13.79 4.35 -8.33
C ASP A 168 -13.68 5.60 -9.22
N THR A 169 -13.23 6.73 -8.67
CA THR A 169 -13.04 7.98 -9.39
C THR A 169 -11.61 8.19 -9.90
N VAL A 170 -10.67 7.31 -9.55
CA VAL A 170 -9.24 7.46 -9.85
C VAL A 170 -8.67 6.25 -10.58
N HIS A 171 -7.61 6.48 -11.36
CA HIS A 171 -7.00 5.43 -12.18
C HIS A 171 -6.10 4.50 -11.35
N HIS A 172 -5.85 3.27 -11.81
CA HIS A 172 -4.85 2.42 -11.19
C HIS A 172 -3.48 3.13 -11.09
N GLY A 173 -2.81 3.09 -9.92
CA GLY A 173 -1.54 3.79 -9.67
C GLY A 173 -1.66 5.24 -9.16
N TRP A 174 -2.88 5.72 -8.91
CA TRP A 174 -3.17 7.07 -8.41
C TRP A 174 -2.51 7.42 -7.07
N ALA A 175 -2.13 6.43 -6.27
CA ALA A 175 -1.54 6.59 -4.94
C ALA A 175 -0.03 6.27 -4.89
N ALA A 176 0.62 6.13 -6.04
CA ALA A 176 2.04 5.75 -6.14
C ALA A 176 2.75 6.53 -7.26
N ALA A 177 3.61 5.89 -8.05
CA ALA A 177 4.46 6.57 -9.03
C ALA A 177 3.68 7.44 -10.04
N ARG A 178 2.44 7.04 -10.33
CA ARG A 178 1.58 7.68 -11.32
C ARG A 178 0.56 8.66 -10.73
N ALA A 179 0.66 9.01 -9.45
CA ALA A 179 -0.21 10.01 -8.86
C ALA A 179 -0.06 11.36 -9.59
N ASP A 180 -1.17 11.91 -10.09
CA ASP A 180 -1.24 13.27 -10.61
C ASP A 180 -1.71 14.22 -9.50
N LEU A 181 -0.77 14.81 -8.77
CA LEU A 181 -1.09 15.72 -7.66
C LEU A 181 -1.58 17.12 -8.14
N LYS A 182 -1.60 17.37 -9.45
CA LYS A 182 -2.16 18.60 -10.02
C LYS A 182 -3.64 18.44 -10.35
N ASP A 183 -4.09 17.20 -10.57
CA ASP A 183 -5.51 16.88 -10.68
C ASP A 183 -6.17 16.93 -9.29
N PRO A 184 -7.18 17.79 -9.07
CA PRO A 184 -7.79 17.94 -7.75
C PRO A 184 -8.48 16.68 -7.22
N GLU A 185 -9.03 15.84 -8.10
CA GLU A 185 -9.69 14.60 -7.69
C GLU A 185 -8.65 13.54 -7.31
N ASN A 186 -7.59 13.36 -8.11
CA ASN A 186 -6.49 12.48 -7.73
C ASN A 186 -5.83 12.97 -6.43
N LEU A 187 -5.54 14.26 -6.26
CA LEU A 187 -4.95 14.77 -5.01
C LEU A 187 -5.84 14.49 -3.79
N LYS A 188 -7.14 14.73 -3.90
CA LYS A 188 -8.10 14.47 -2.82
C LYS A 188 -8.11 13.00 -2.42
N GLN A 189 -8.21 12.10 -3.39
CA GLN A 189 -8.19 10.67 -3.08
C GLN A 189 -6.82 10.27 -2.54
N TYR A 190 -5.72 10.81 -3.12
CA TYR A 190 -4.32 10.63 -2.68
C TYR A 190 -4.20 10.85 -1.17
N GLU A 191 -4.68 11.99 -0.70
CA GLU A 191 -4.65 12.32 0.72
C GLU A 191 -5.56 11.40 1.55
N ASP A 192 -6.75 11.05 1.04
CA ASP A 192 -7.70 10.17 1.75
C ASP A 192 -7.12 8.77 2.00
N VAL A 193 -6.54 8.09 1.00
CA VAL A 193 -6.02 6.72 1.23
C VAL A 193 -4.82 6.70 2.16
N TYR A 194 -3.95 7.72 2.10
CA TYR A 194 -2.82 7.79 3.01
C TYR A 194 -3.30 8.01 4.46
N GLN A 195 -4.30 8.87 4.66
CA GLN A 195 -4.91 9.05 5.98
C GLN A 195 -5.63 7.79 6.45
N ARG A 196 -6.47 7.19 5.59
CA ARG A 196 -7.21 5.96 5.88
C ARG A 196 -6.28 4.79 6.23
N THR A 197 -5.20 4.64 5.47
CA THR A 197 -4.20 3.60 5.71
C THR A 197 -3.45 3.82 7.02
N ALA A 198 -3.10 5.08 7.34
CA ALA A 198 -2.52 5.42 8.64
C ALA A 198 -3.49 5.10 9.79
N ASP A 199 -4.75 5.50 9.67
CA ASP A 199 -5.79 5.23 10.67
C ASP A 199 -6.07 3.74 10.83
N TYR A 200 -6.00 2.98 9.73
CA TYR A 200 -6.11 1.53 9.73
C TYR A 200 -4.97 0.89 10.54
N PHE A 201 -3.71 1.22 10.23
CA PHE A 201 -2.57 0.67 10.97
C PHE A 201 -2.54 1.11 12.43
N ALA A 202 -3.01 2.33 12.74
CA ALA A 202 -3.16 2.79 14.12
C ALA A 202 -4.27 2.06 14.90
N ARG A 203 -5.33 1.64 14.21
CA ARG A 203 -6.49 0.96 14.82
C ARG A 203 -6.29 -0.54 15.00
N VAL A 204 -5.66 -1.20 14.03
CA VAL A 204 -5.46 -2.65 14.07
C VAL A 204 -4.40 -2.97 15.11
N LYS A 205 -4.86 -3.47 16.26
CA LYS A 205 -3.98 -3.96 17.30
C LYS A 205 -3.28 -5.23 16.84
N CYS A 206 -2.01 -5.05 16.51
CA CYS A 206 -0.97 -6.01 16.78
C CYS A 206 -0.67 -5.96 18.31
#